data_AF-A0A1Q9P9S5-F1
#
_entry.id   AF-A0A1Q9P9S5-F1
#
_cell.length_a   1.000
_cell.length_b   1.000
_cell.length_c   1.000
_cell.angle_alpha   90.00
_cell.angle_beta   90.00
_cell.angle_gamma   90.00
#
_symmetry.space_group_name_H-M   'P 1'
#
loop_
_entity.id
_entity.type
_entity.pdbx_description
1 polymer ?
#
loop_
_entity_poly.entity_id
_entity_poly.type
_entity_poly.pdbx_seq_one_letter_code
_entity_poly.pdbx_strand_id
1 'polypeptide(L)'
;MSTRYEFSEEAIQNFCNQYGFTIDLTAEQTGKLTDFGKTTLLVEQISGLTDQMCPDVASLKEFIELRSKDFHPVALSLYILNDNLWKIMARKHEHPEKMLPMTTIPWFFWKKEAEGRKNPSGVLRLDDPKHTFGIKIDDGVLKISGHGGDFAGLLEGRIVDPYKGIRPIFIPGDTGPKKYVANYESQLIQIRINVHSSKPKLYPVPLKELDYAYSEHPRVFYQHGIQINMNGEDVNLKVGKRRETTLRGKVIVFIGKDFNDTPDSEDILMFHVWLEALHRTSFR
;
A
#
# COMPACT_ATOMS: atom_id res chain seq x y z
N MET A 1 6.58 5.53 -20.49
CA MET A 1 6.05 4.29 -19.83
C MET A 1 4.53 4.43 -19.76
N SER A 2 3.70 3.37 -19.70
CA SER A 2 2.23 3.54 -19.59
C SER A 2 1.67 3.06 -18.24
N THR A 3 0.47 3.53 -17.92
CA THR A 3 -0.37 2.99 -16.85
C THR A 3 -0.67 1.51 -17.12
N ARG A 4 -0.91 0.76 -16.04
CA ARG A 4 -1.37 -0.65 -16.15
C ARG A 4 -2.89 -0.78 -16.14
N TYR A 5 -3.57 0.30 -15.79
CA TYR A 5 -5.02 0.42 -15.88
C TYR A 5 -5.40 1.07 -17.21
N GLU A 6 -6.50 0.59 -17.79
CA GLU A 6 -7.09 1.10 -19.02
C GLU A 6 -8.31 1.96 -18.68
N PHE A 7 -8.29 3.19 -19.15
CA PHE A 7 -9.34 4.18 -18.96
C PHE A 7 -10.27 4.19 -20.17
N SER A 8 -11.58 4.34 -19.92
CA SER A 8 -12.53 4.59 -21.00
C SER A 8 -12.40 6.02 -21.51
N GLU A 9 -12.89 6.25 -22.73
CA GLU A 9 -12.95 7.60 -23.30
C GLU A 9 -13.78 8.54 -22.41
N GLU A 10 -14.95 8.08 -21.95
CA GLU A 10 -15.84 8.84 -21.06
C GLU A 10 -15.13 9.28 -19.77
N ALA A 11 -14.36 8.39 -19.14
CA ALA A 11 -13.61 8.71 -17.93
C ALA A 11 -12.58 9.82 -18.17
N ILE A 12 -11.86 9.73 -19.28
CA ILE A 12 -10.84 10.70 -19.68
C ILE A 12 -11.50 12.06 -19.94
N GLN A 13 -12.60 12.06 -20.71
CA GLN A 13 -13.32 13.28 -21.05
C GLN A 13 -13.95 13.94 -19.82
N ASN A 14 -14.63 13.19 -18.96
CA ASN A 14 -15.24 13.74 -17.77
C ASN A 14 -14.20 14.34 -16.83
N PHE A 15 -13.07 13.65 -16.60
CA PHE A 15 -11.98 14.18 -15.80
C PHE A 15 -11.45 15.49 -16.39
N CYS A 16 -11.18 15.53 -17.70
CA CYS A 16 -10.74 16.75 -18.38
C CYS A 16 -11.76 17.89 -18.24
N ASN A 17 -13.05 17.61 -18.42
CA ASN A 17 -14.12 18.61 -18.32
C ASN A 17 -14.29 19.13 -16.89
N GLN A 18 -14.24 18.26 -15.90
CA GLN A 18 -14.43 18.60 -14.49
C GLN A 18 -13.33 19.52 -13.98
N TYR A 19 -12.08 19.26 -14.36
CA TYR A 19 -10.92 20.00 -13.87
C TYR A 19 -10.37 21.02 -14.88
N GLY A 20 -10.94 21.12 -16.07
CA GLY A 20 -10.53 22.07 -17.11
C GLY A 20 -9.16 21.75 -17.72
N PHE A 21 -8.79 20.47 -17.79
CA PHE A 21 -7.52 20.01 -18.34
C PHE A 21 -7.67 19.42 -19.74
N THR A 22 -6.54 19.20 -20.39
CA THR A 22 -6.49 18.52 -21.69
C THR A 22 -5.44 17.43 -21.65
N ILE A 23 -5.78 16.27 -22.23
CA ILE A 23 -4.88 15.13 -22.41
C ILE A 23 -4.76 14.88 -23.91
N ASP A 24 -3.57 15.12 -24.46
CA ASP A 24 -3.29 14.85 -25.87
C ASP A 24 -3.07 13.35 -26.07
N LEU A 25 -4.09 12.67 -26.62
CA LEU A 25 -4.03 11.25 -26.95
C LEU A 25 -3.25 11.03 -28.25
N THR A 26 -2.41 10.00 -28.26
CA THR A 26 -1.72 9.57 -29.48
C THR A 26 -2.69 8.90 -30.46
N ALA A 27 -2.36 8.88 -31.76
CA ALA A 27 -3.18 8.21 -32.77
C ALA A 27 -3.44 6.73 -32.44
N GLU A 28 -2.46 6.03 -31.84
CA GLU A 28 -2.64 4.65 -31.37
C GLU A 28 -3.68 4.55 -30.24
N GLN A 29 -3.63 5.48 -29.27
CA GLN A 29 -4.60 5.51 -28.18
C GLN A 29 -6.01 5.83 -28.69
N THR A 30 -6.15 6.77 -29.63
CA THR A 30 -7.43 7.08 -30.27
C THR A 30 -7.99 5.89 -31.05
N GLY A 31 -7.13 5.16 -31.78
CA GLY A 31 -7.50 3.91 -32.45
C GLY A 31 -8.02 2.87 -31.46
N LYS A 32 -7.30 2.64 -30.35
CA LYS A 32 -7.72 1.71 -29.30
C LYS A 32 -9.03 2.10 -28.62
N LEU A 33 -9.26 3.39 -28.37
CA LEU A 33 -10.54 3.87 -27.86
C LEU A 33 -11.68 3.59 -28.85
N THR A 34 -11.44 3.79 -30.14
CA THR A 34 -12.44 3.52 -31.18
C THR A 34 -12.76 2.01 -31.27
N ASP A 35 -11.74 1.15 -31.23
CA ASP A 35 -11.89 -0.29 -31.44
C ASP A 35 -12.37 -1.03 -30.19
N PHE A 36 -11.90 -0.63 -29.00
CA PHE A 36 -12.09 -1.38 -27.74
C PHE A 36 -12.74 -0.55 -26.62
N GLY A 37 -12.97 0.74 -26.83
CA GLY A 37 -13.59 1.65 -25.84
C GLY A 37 -12.69 2.03 -24.67
N LYS A 38 -11.45 1.53 -24.61
CA LYS A 38 -10.50 1.76 -23.51
C LYS A 38 -9.06 1.86 -23.99
N THR A 39 -8.24 2.59 -23.24
CA THR A 39 -6.81 2.73 -23.52
C THR A 39 -6.00 2.98 -22.26
N THR A 40 -4.73 2.59 -22.25
CA THR A 40 -3.79 3.01 -21.19
C THR A 40 -3.29 4.42 -21.47
N LEU A 41 -3.07 5.21 -20.42
CA LEU A 41 -2.42 6.51 -20.53
C LEU A 41 -0.89 6.37 -20.38
N LEU A 42 -0.14 7.25 -21.02
CA LEU A 42 1.28 7.38 -20.82
C LEU A 42 1.56 8.05 -19.46
N VAL A 43 2.61 7.64 -18.78
CA VAL A 43 3.08 8.27 -17.53
C VAL A 43 3.38 9.75 -17.78
N GLU A 44 3.87 10.07 -18.97
CA GLU A 44 4.14 11.44 -19.42
C GLU A 44 2.84 12.26 -19.52
N GLN A 45 1.70 11.65 -19.89
CA GLN A 45 0.38 12.31 -19.88
C GLN A 45 -0.11 12.56 -18.45
N ILE A 46 0.02 11.57 -17.54
CA ILE A 46 -0.31 11.72 -16.11
C ILE A 46 0.58 12.80 -15.45
N SER A 47 1.85 12.82 -15.81
CA SER A 47 2.82 13.84 -15.42
C SER A 47 2.35 15.23 -15.88
N GLY A 48 1.93 15.39 -17.13
CA GLY A 48 1.39 16.66 -17.63
C GLY A 48 0.13 17.14 -16.89
N LEU A 49 -0.77 16.22 -16.49
CA LEU A 49 -1.91 16.55 -15.62
C LEU A 49 -1.45 17.01 -14.24
N THR A 50 -0.44 16.34 -13.68
CA THR A 50 0.15 16.72 -12.38
C THR A 50 0.75 18.11 -12.45
N ASP A 51 1.42 18.48 -13.54
CA ASP A 51 1.95 19.84 -13.74
C ASP A 51 0.85 20.91 -13.85
N GLN A 52 -0.26 20.59 -14.52
CA GLN A 52 -1.42 21.49 -14.61
C GLN A 52 -2.10 21.68 -13.24
N MET A 53 -2.19 20.61 -12.43
CA MET A 53 -2.80 20.66 -11.10
C MET A 53 -1.91 21.28 -10.03
N CYS A 54 -0.60 21.02 -10.10
CA CYS A 54 0.39 21.35 -9.08
C CYS A 54 1.57 22.10 -9.71
N PRO A 55 1.40 23.38 -10.09
CA PRO A 55 2.42 24.13 -10.81
C PRO A 55 3.71 24.38 -10.00
N ASP A 56 3.64 24.28 -8.67
CA ASP A 56 4.78 24.53 -7.78
C ASP A 56 4.90 23.50 -6.64
N VAL A 57 5.95 23.60 -5.84
CA VAL A 57 6.21 22.66 -4.73
C VAL A 57 5.17 22.79 -3.61
N ALA A 58 4.61 23.97 -3.38
CA ALA A 58 3.64 24.20 -2.31
C ALA A 58 2.30 23.54 -2.65
N SER A 59 1.79 23.81 -3.84
CA SER A 59 0.58 23.18 -4.41
C SER A 59 0.71 21.66 -4.51
N LEU A 60 1.89 21.14 -4.90
CA LEU A 60 2.16 19.69 -4.91
C LEU A 60 1.99 19.07 -3.52
N LYS A 61 2.58 19.69 -2.48
CA LYS A 61 2.47 19.22 -1.10
C LYS A 61 1.01 19.26 -0.64
N GLU A 62 0.35 20.40 -0.82
CA GLU A 62 -1.05 20.59 -0.43
C GLU A 62 -1.97 19.56 -1.12
N PHE A 63 -1.79 19.34 -2.41
CA PHE A 63 -2.55 18.35 -3.18
C PHE A 63 -2.37 16.93 -2.63
N ILE A 64 -1.13 16.53 -2.35
CA ILE A 64 -0.85 15.19 -1.80
C ILE A 64 -1.51 15.03 -0.42
N GLU A 65 -1.38 16.02 0.45
CA GLU A 65 -1.92 15.95 1.81
C GLU A 65 -3.45 15.97 1.84
N LEU A 66 -4.09 16.87 1.08
CA LEU A 66 -5.55 16.98 1.02
C LEU A 66 -6.18 15.72 0.45
N ARG A 67 -5.74 15.30 -0.74
CA ARG A 67 -6.34 14.15 -1.44
C ARG A 67 -6.12 12.82 -0.74
N SER A 68 -5.09 12.70 0.10
CA SER A 68 -4.89 11.49 0.91
C SER A 68 -6.09 11.13 1.80
N LYS A 69 -6.93 12.11 2.14
CA LYS A 69 -8.16 11.93 2.93
C LYS A 69 -9.36 11.47 2.10
N ASP A 70 -9.37 11.82 0.81
CA ASP A 70 -10.49 11.54 -0.09
C ASP A 70 -10.44 10.10 -0.62
N PHE A 71 -9.24 9.53 -0.75
CA PHE A 71 -9.04 8.21 -1.34
C PHE A 71 -9.24 7.02 -0.39
N HIS A 72 -9.85 7.21 0.77
CA HIS A 72 -10.03 6.09 1.70
C HIS A 72 -10.89 4.96 1.11
N PRO A 73 -10.55 3.69 1.35
CA PRO A 73 -9.32 3.22 2.01
C PRO A 73 -8.10 3.24 1.07
N VAL A 74 -6.97 3.74 1.55
CA VAL A 74 -5.65 3.59 0.92
C VAL A 74 -4.88 2.54 1.71
N ALA A 75 -4.23 1.64 0.99
CA ALA A 75 -3.41 0.61 1.59
C ALA A 75 -1.93 0.94 1.54
N LEU A 76 -1.22 0.54 2.59
CA LEU A 76 0.21 0.57 2.72
C LEU A 76 0.72 -0.80 3.20
N SER A 77 1.85 -1.22 2.66
CA SER A 77 2.60 -2.38 3.15
C SER A 77 4.08 -2.06 3.20
N LEU A 78 4.64 -2.10 4.41
CA LEU A 78 6.05 -1.86 4.69
C LEU A 78 6.75 -3.19 4.90
N TYR A 79 7.78 -3.46 4.11
CA TYR A 79 8.64 -4.64 4.22
C TYR A 79 10.05 -4.20 4.64
N ILE A 80 10.68 -5.00 5.49
CA ILE A 80 12.06 -4.80 5.94
C ILE A 80 12.85 -6.05 5.62
N LEU A 81 13.88 -5.91 4.79
CA LEU A 81 14.75 -7.01 4.38
C LEU A 81 16.07 -6.91 5.16
N ASN A 82 16.19 -7.76 6.18
CA ASN A 82 17.42 -7.94 6.95
C ASN A 82 17.54 -9.38 7.48
N ASP A 83 18.75 -9.78 7.83
CA ASP A 83 19.08 -11.16 8.22
C ASP A 83 18.31 -11.65 9.45
N ASN A 84 18.01 -10.77 10.40
CA ASN A 84 17.29 -11.15 11.62
C ASN A 84 15.83 -11.49 11.32
N LEU A 85 15.18 -10.70 10.46
CA LEU A 85 13.81 -10.97 10.03
C LEU A 85 13.74 -12.22 9.14
N TRP A 86 14.74 -12.45 8.28
CA TRP A 86 14.82 -13.69 7.50
C TRP A 86 14.90 -14.94 8.38
N LYS A 87 15.63 -14.90 9.50
CA LYS A 87 15.65 -16.00 10.48
C LYS A 87 14.28 -16.25 11.13
N ILE A 88 13.45 -15.21 11.27
CA ILE A 88 12.07 -15.36 11.75
C ILE A 88 11.20 -15.95 10.64
N MET A 89 11.31 -15.45 9.40
CA MET A 89 10.54 -15.93 8.23
C MET A 89 10.78 -17.41 7.94
N ALA A 90 12.00 -17.91 8.16
CA ALA A 90 12.34 -19.32 8.00
C ALA A 90 11.52 -20.27 8.91
N ARG A 91 10.85 -19.75 9.94
CA ARG A 91 9.97 -20.54 10.83
C ARG A 91 8.54 -20.63 10.32
N LYS A 92 8.15 -19.87 9.30
CA LYS A 92 6.83 -19.97 8.69
C LYS A 92 6.65 -21.36 8.11
N HIS A 93 5.44 -21.88 8.20
CA HIS A 93 5.10 -23.14 7.56
C HIS A 93 5.02 -23.00 6.02
N GLU A 94 4.45 -21.90 5.56
CA GLU A 94 4.26 -21.59 4.13
C GLU A 94 5.21 -20.48 3.69
N HIS A 95 5.83 -20.68 2.53
CA HIS A 95 6.74 -19.72 1.89
C HIS A 95 7.82 -19.16 2.84
N PRO A 96 8.62 -20.00 3.53
CA PRO A 96 9.67 -19.56 4.44
C PRO A 96 10.72 -18.66 3.76
N GLU A 97 10.85 -18.75 2.44
CA GLU A 97 11.72 -17.93 1.59
C GLU A 97 11.20 -16.52 1.31
N LYS A 98 9.97 -16.19 1.72
CA LYS A 98 9.32 -14.90 1.45
C LYS A 98 9.15 -14.04 2.70
N MET A 99 9.32 -12.74 2.54
CA MET A 99 9.21 -11.77 3.63
C MET A 99 7.77 -11.29 3.81
N LEU A 100 7.25 -11.44 5.03
CA LEU A 100 5.98 -10.82 5.42
C LEU A 100 6.14 -9.30 5.60
N PRO A 101 5.09 -8.50 5.38
CA PRO A 101 5.17 -7.07 5.67
C PRO A 101 5.40 -6.86 7.17
N MET A 102 6.35 -6.02 7.56
CA MET A 102 6.53 -5.66 8.97
C MET A 102 5.33 -4.87 9.48
N THR A 103 4.71 -4.07 8.63
CA THR A 103 3.58 -3.25 9.02
C THR A 103 2.66 -2.99 7.83
N THR A 104 1.35 -2.95 8.08
CA THR A 104 0.33 -2.74 7.05
C THR A 104 -0.69 -1.72 7.50
N ILE A 105 -1.30 -1.01 6.55
CA ILE A 105 -2.50 -0.18 6.74
C ILE A 105 -3.41 -0.56 5.56
N PRO A 106 -4.69 -0.94 5.71
CA PRO A 106 -5.36 -1.26 6.97
C PRO A 106 -4.76 -2.52 7.62
N TRP A 107 -5.37 -2.98 8.71
CA TRP A 107 -4.92 -4.19 9.41
C TRP A 107 -5.39 -5.45 8.69
N PHE A 108 -4.45 -6.36 8.41
CA PHE A 108 -4.73 -7.71 7.93
C PHE A 108 -4.46 -8.71 9.05
N PHE A 109 -5.41 -9.60 9.33
CA PHE A 109 -5.33 -10.55 10.43
C PHE A 109 -5.85 -11.92 10.03
N TRP A 110 -5.30 -12.95 10.67
CA TRP A 110 -5.72 -14.33 10.45
C TRP A 110 -6.85 -14.71 11.40
N LYS A 111 -7.84 -15.46 10.90
CA LYS A 111 -8.86 -16.15 11.70
C LYS A 111 -9.09 -17.55 11.17
N LYS A 112 -9.15 -18.52 12.08
CA LYS A 112 -9.39 -19.92 11.72
C LYS A 112 -10.72 -20.11 11.01
N GLU A 113 -11.78 -19.45 11.47
CA GLU A 113 -13.13 -19.59 10.90
C GLU A 113 -13.25 -18.96 9.50
N ALA A 114 -12.31 -18.10 9.13
CA ALA A 114 -12.24 -17.51 7.79
C ALA A 114 -11.58 -18.45 6.77
N GLU A 115 -10.91 -19.51 7.21
CA GLU A 115 -10.28 -20.50 6.33
C GLU A 115 -11.35 -21.28 5.56
N GLY A 116 -11.26 -21.26 4.23
CA GLY A 116 -12.17 -21.99 3.37
C GLY A 116 -11.69 -22.06 1.93
N ARG A 117 -12.46 -22.71 1.06
CA ARG A 117 -12.07 -22.92 -0.35
C ARG A 117 -11.76 -21.61 -1.10
N LYS A 118 -12.45 -20.51 -0.75
CA LYS A 118 -12.26 -19.19 -1.36
C LYS A 118 -11.22 -18.32 -0.63
N ASN A 119 -10.88 -18.66 0.61
CA ASN A 119 -9.88 -17.98 1.42
C ASN A 119 -9.02 -19.02 2.16
N PRO A 120 -8.13 -19.74 1.45
CA PRO A 120 -7.39 -20.85 2.05
C PRO A 120 -6.38 -20.39 3.10
N SER A 121 -5.97 -19.11 3.08
CA SER A 121 -5.06 -18.55 4.08
C SER A 121 -5.77 -18.06 5.33
N GLY A 122 -7.10 -17.93 5.33
CA GLY A 122 -7.87 -17.42 6.48
C GLY A 122 -7.56 -15.97 6.84
N VAL A 123 -6.89 -15.22 5.96
CA VAL A 123 -6.55 -13.82 6.21
C VAL A 123 -7.73 -12.94 5.83
N LEU A 124 -8.06 -12.02 6.73
CA LEU A 124 -9.10 -11.02 6.58
C LEU A 124 -8.48 -9.64 6.61
N ARG A 125 -9.05 -8.74 5.82
CA ARG A 125 -8.79 -7.31 5.86
C ARG A 125 -9.77 -6.65 6.81
N LEU A 126 -9.30 -5.75 7.67
CA LEU A 126 -10.18 -4.93 8.49
C LEU A 126 -10.75 -3.79 7.64
N ASP A 127 -12.02 -3.91 7.28
CA ASP A 127 -12.78 -2.86 6.61
C ASP A 127 -13.45 -1.94 7.65
N ASP A 128 -12.67 -1.07 8.31
CA ASP A 128 -13.22 0.00 9.14
C ASP A 128 -13.36 1.30 8.32
N PRO A 129 -14.57 1.82 8.07
CA PRO A 129 -14.78 3.08 7.35
C PRO A 129 -14.16 4.30 8.04
N LYS A 130 -13.75 4.18 9.31
CA LYS A 130 -13.01 5.22 10.05
C LYS A 130 -11.49 5.08 9.91
N HIS A 131 -10.98 4.20 9.05
CA HIS A 131 -9.55 4.07 8.79
C HIS A 131 -8.98 5.42 8.32
N THR A 132 -8.24 6.06 9.21
CA THR A 132 -7.47 7.26 8.88
C THR A 132 -6.17 6.83 8.23
N PHE A 133 -6.08 6.86 6.90
CA PHE A 133 -4.78 6.95 6.24
C PHE A 133 -4.43 8.43 6.12
N GLY A 134 -3.17 8.81 6.31
CA GLY A 134 -2.79 10.21 6.24
C GLY A 134 -1.37 10.36 5.79
N ILE A 135 -1.17 11.29 4.86
CA ILE A 135 0.15 11.69 4.41
C ILE A 135 0.37 13.16 4.75
N LYS A 136 1.59 13.46 5.22
CA LYS A 136 2.12 14.81 5.41
C LYS A 136 3.53 14.90 4.87
N ILE A 137 3.90 16.03 4.28
CA ILE A 137 5.22 16.29 3.73
C ILE A 137 5.79 17.55 4.38
N ASP A 138 6.90 17.39 5.08
CA ASP A 138 7.49 18.43 5.91
C ASP A 138 9.01 18.33 5.83
N ASP A 139 9.69 19.39 5.38
CA ASP A 139 11.16 19.49 5.29
C ASP A 139 11.86 18.23 4.73
N GLY A 140 11.44 17.74 3.56
CA GLY A 140 12.03 16.55 2.92
C GLY A 140 11.66 15.22 3.61
N VAL A 141 10.70 15.24 4.54
CA VAL A 141 10.22 14.05 5.25
C VAL A 141 8.77 13.78 4.88
N LEU A 142 8.55 12.62 4.28
CA LEU A 142 7.22 12.04 4.07
C LEU A 142 6.79 11.31 5.34
N LYS A 143 5.73 11.80 5.99
CA LYS A 143 5.12 11.19 7.17
C LYS A 143 3.82 10.50 6.74
N ILE A 144 3.77 9.18 6.87
CA ILE A 144 2.60 8.37 6.60
C ILE A 144 2.06 7.86 7.93
N SER A 145 0.74 7.90 8.13
CA SER A 145 0.12 7.41 9.36
C SER A 145 -1.20 6.72 9.11
N GLY A 146 -1.55 5.78 10.00
CA GLY A 146 -2.88 5.19 10.05
C GLY A 146 -2.97 3.98 10.96
N HIS A 147 -4.20 3.48 11.14
CA HIS A 147 -4.43 2.27 11.93
C HIS A 147 -4.19 1.03 11.09
N GLY A 148 -3.46 0.06 11.64
CA GLY A 148 -2.88 -1.00 10.83
C GLY A 148 -2.33 -2.15 11.64
N GLY A 149 -1.74 -3.15 10.98
CA GLY A 149 -1.10 -4.29 11.62
C GLY A 149 0.38 -4.04 11.88
N ASP A 150 0.87 -4.37 13.08
CA ASP A 150 2.29 -4.45 13.42
C ASP A 150 2.75 -5.90 13.58
N PHE A 151 3.77 -6.32 12.82
CA PHE A 151 4.35 -7.66 12.92
C PHE A 151 5.23 -7.77 14.17
N ALA A 152 4.69 -8.37 15.24
CA ALA A 152 5.45 -8.61 16.46
C ALA A 152 6.21 -9.95 16.46
N GLY A 153 6.00 -10.82 15.45
CA GLY A 153 6.61 -12.14 15.35
C GLY A 153 5.65 -13.21 14.81
N LEU A 154 6.04 -14.48 14.95
CA LEU A 154 5.23 -15.65 14.62
C LEU A 154 4.81 -16.36 15.90
N LEU A 155 3.53 -16.75 15.99
CA LEU A 155 2.97 -17.50 17.11
C LEU A 155 2.18 -18.71 16.58
N GLU A 156 1.96 -19.72 17.43
CA GLU A 156 1.06 -20.82 17.08
C GLU A 156 -0.38 -20.29 16.93
N GLY A 157 -1.11 -20.77 15.92
CA GLY A 157 -2.47 -20.30 15.61
C GLY A 157 -3.41 -20.29 16.81
N ARG A 158 -3.38 -21.33 17.66
CA ARG A 158 -4.15 -21.40 18.91
C ARG A 158 -3.88 -20.25 19.91
N ILE A 159 -2.72 -19.60 19.84
CA ILE A 159 -2.34 -18.46 20.71
C ILE A 159 -2.84 -17.14 20.13
N VAL A 160 -2.90 -17.03 18.79
CA VAL A 160 -3.40 -15.84 18.08
C VAL A 160 -4.93 -15.79 18.10
N ASP A 161 -5.58 -16.95 18.25
CA ASP A 161 -7.03 -17.14 18.19
C ASP A 161 -7.83 -17.10 19.52
N PRO A 162 -7.55 -16.24 20.51
CA PRO A 162 -8.52 -15.98 21.57
C PRO A 162 -9.15 -14.60 21.35
N TYR A 163 -10.46 -14.62 21.16
CA TYR A 163 -11.37 -13.47 21.24
C TYR A 163 -10.82 -12.34 22.14
N LYS A 164 -10.59 -11.18 21.53
CA LYS A 164 -10.46 -9.83 22.11
C LYS A 164 -10.25 -9.79 23.64
N GLY A 165 -9.02 -9.51 24.08
CA GLY A 165 -8.72 -8.94 25.40
C GLY A 165 -8.47 -9.94 26.53
N ILE A 166 -8.50 -11.24 26.29
CA ILE A 166 -8.09 -12.24 27.28
C ILE A 166 -6.63 -12.59 27.02
N ARG A 167 -5.77 -12.47 28.05
CA ARG A 167 -4.38 -12.95 27.96
C ARG A 167 -4.41 -14.42 27.54
N PRO A 168 -3.69 -14.85 26.50
CA PRO A 168 -3.66 -16.26 26.12
C PRO A 168 -3.18 -17.09 27.31
N ILE A 169 -4.05 -17.93 27.86
CA ILE A 169 -3.70 -18.90 28.89
C ILE A 169 -3.29 -20.16 28.14
N PHE A 170 -2.03 -20.57 28.27
CA PHE A 170 -1.58 -21.87 27.79
C PHE A 170 -2.25 -22.95 28.63
N ILE A 171 -3.27 -23.62 28.07
CA ILE A 171 -3.87 -24.80 28.70
C ILE A 171 -3.16 -26.04 28.11
N PRO A 172 -2.38 -26.78 28.91
CA PRO A 172 -1.79 -28.04 28.45
C PRO A 172 -2.89 -29.01 27.99
N GLY A 173 -2.77 -29.52 26.75
CA GLY A 173 -3.75 -30.45 26.17
C GLY A 173 -4.75 -29.84 25.18
N ASP A 174 -4.68 -28.53 24.92
CA ASP A 174 -5.58 -27.87 23.97
C ASP A 174 -5.43 -28.37 22.51
N THR A 175 -6.56 -28.58 21.83
CA THR A 175 -6.70 -29.23 20.51
C THR A 175 -6.67 -28.23 19.33
N GLY A 176 -6.24 -26.99 19.57
CA GLY A 176 -6.15 -25.94 18.56
C GLY A 176 -5.05 -26.15 17.49
N PRO A 177 -5.10 -25.41 16.36
CA PRO A 177 -4.13 -25.51 15.28
C PRO A 177 -2.73 -25.07 15.73
N LYS A 178 -1.74 -25.90 15.46
CA LYS A 178 -0.32 -25.66 15.77
C LYS A 178 0.46 -24.99 14.62
N LYS A 179 -0.22 -24.58 13.54
CA LYS A 179 0.41 -23.85 12.42
C LYS A 179 0.94 -22.52 12.94
N TYR A 180 2.18 -22.17 12.58
CA TYR A 180 2.72 -20.85 12.86
C TYR A 180 2.06 -19.81 11.95
N VAL A 181 1.48 -18.78 12.55
CA VAL A 181 0.83 -17.66 11.87
C VAL A 181 1.44 -16.34 12.35
N ALA A 182 1.26 -15.29 11.56
CA ALA A 182 1.80 -13.99 11.90
C ALA A 182 0.97 -13.33 13.01
N ASN A 183 1.66 -12.81 14.03
CA ASN A 183 1.02 -12.06 15.12
C ASN A 183 0.99 -10.56 14.77
N TYR A 184 0.08 -10.19 13.87
CA TYR A 184 -0.18 -8.78 13.58
C TYR A 184 -1.12 -8.19 14.61
N GLU A 185 -0.62 -7.26 15.42
CA GLU A 185 -1.45 -6.52 16.36
C GLU A 185 -1.98 -5.24 15.71
N SER A 186 -3.26 -4.92 15.95
CA SER A 186 -3.83 -3.65 15.52
C SER A 186 -3.22 -2.50 16.32
N GLN A 187 -2.55 -1.57 15.64
CA GLN A 187 -1.82 -0.45 16.24
C GLN A 187 -1.97 0.82 15.40
N LEU A 188 -1.75 1.97 16.03
CA LEU A 188 -1.51 3.22 15.30
C LEU A 188 -0.08 3.20 14.73
N ILE A 189 0.04 3.30 13.43
CA ILE A 189 1.31 3.28 12.70
C ILE A 189 1.67 4.70 12.27
N GLN A 190 2.93 5.05 12.44
CA GLN A 190 3.53 6.26 11.88
C GLN A 190 4.88 5.92 11.27
N ILE A 191 5.05 6.23 9.99
CA ILE A 191 6.27 6.00 9.21
C ILE A 191 6.78 7.37 8.77
N ARG A 192 8.04 7.66 9.04
CA ARG A 192 8.73 8.86 8.54
C ARG A 192 9.83 8.43 7.60
N ILE A 193 9.79 8.92 6.37
CA ILE A 193 10.74 8.59 5.31
C ILE A 193 11.46 9.87 4.91
N ASN A 194 12.79 9.86 4.96
CA ASN A 194 13.59 10.87 4.29
C ASN A 194 13.55 10.62 2.78
N VAL A 195 12.97 11.55 2.02
CA VAL A 195 12.65 11.32 0.61
C VAL A 195 13.87 11.44 -0.31
N HIS A 196 14.95 12.08 0.14
CA HIS A 196 16.13 12.37 -0.69
C HIS A 196 16.88 11.12 -1.20
N SER A 197 16.84 10.01 -0.48
CA SER A 197 17.49 8.74 -0.86
C SER A 197 16.51 7.73 -1.46
N SER A 198 15.22 8.06 -1.47
CA SER A 198 14.18 7.15 -1.91
C SER A 198 14.14 7.01 -3.43
N LYS A 199 13.85 5.79 -3.89
CA LYS A 199 13.69 5.46 -5.31
C LYS A 199 12.27 4.98 -5.53
N PRO A 200 11.31 5.90 -5.74
CA PRO A 200 9.95 5.53 -6.03
C PRO A 200 9.82 4.95 -7.44
N LYS A 201 8.83 4.10 -7.63
CA LYS A 201 8.47 3.49 -8.91
C LYS A 201 6.97 3.33 -8.98
N LEU A 202 6.34 3.98 -9.95
CA LEU A 202 4.94 3.76 -10.27
C LEU A 202 4.71 2.38 -10.89
N TYR A 203 3.55 1.80 -10.61
CA TYR A 203 3.08 0.53 -11.16
C TYR A 203 4.12 -0.60 -11.01
N PRO A 204 4.62 -0.84 -9.79
CA PRO A 204 5.67 -1.82 -9.53
C PRO A 204 5.23 -3.23 -9.93
N VAL A 205 6.15 -3.97 -10.55
CA VAL A 205 5.98 -5.41 -10.76
C VAL A 205 6.10 -6.10 -9.40
N PRO A 206 5.18 -7.02 -9.05
CA PRO A 206 5.25 -7.75 -7.80
C PRO A 206 6.59 -8.48 -7.60
N LEU A 207 7.19 -8.28 -6.44
CA LEU A 207 8.44 -8.91 -6.04
C LEU A 207 8.20 -10.34 -5.54
N LYS A 208 9.03 -11.30 -5.98
CA LYS A 208 8.85 -12.73 -5.69
C LYS A 208 9.24 -13.10 -4.26
N GLU A 209 10.16 -12.34 -3.70
CA GLU A 209 10.68 -12.48 -2.34
C GLU A 209 9.74 -11.94 -1.26
N LEU A 210 8.63 -11.31 -1.65
CA LEU A 210 7.64 -10.76 -0.72
C LEU A 210 6.42 -11.64 -0.61
N ASP A 211 5.90 -11.74 0.61
CA ASP A 211 4.69 -12.47 0.96
C ASP A 211 3.55 -11.47 1.18
N TYR A 212 2.60 -11.44 0.25
CA TYR A 212 1.48 -10.52 0.26
C TYR A 212 0.26 -11.06 1.03
N ALA A 213 0.37 -12.23 1.70
CA ALA A 213 -0.78 -12.86 2.36
C ALA A 213 -1.46 -11.95 3.40
N TYR A 214 -0.69 -11.09 4.07
CA TYR A 214 -1.16 -10.13 5.08
C TYR A 214 -1.09 -8.68 4.57
N SER A 215 -1.28 -8.48 3.27
CA SER A 215 -1.20 -7.21 2.57
C SER A 215 -2.34 -7.14 1.56
N GLU A 216 -2.51 -5.98 0.91
CA GLU A 216 -3.31 -5.95 -0.32
C GLU A 216 -2.74 -6.89 -1.37
N HIS A 217 -3.63 -7.33 -2.25
CA HIS A 217 -3.27 -8.19 -3.36
C HIS A 217 -2.22 -7.51 -4.27
N PRO A 218 -1.15 -8.18 -4.70
CA PRO A 218 -0.05 -7.56 -5.46
C PRO A 218 -0.49 -6.89 -6.77
N ARG A 219 -1.60 -7.36 -7.36
CA ARG A 219 -2.22 -6.73 -8.54
C ARG A 219 -2.67 -5.28 -8.26
N VAL A 220 -3.13 -4.98 -7.05
CA VAL A 220 -3.54 -3.62 -6.64
C VAL A 220 -2.35 -2.68 -6.78
N PHE A 221 -1.19 -3.03 -6.22
CA PHE A 221 0.01 -2.20 -6.35
C PHE A 221 0.51 -2.11 -7.79
N TYR A 222 0.41 -3.20 -8.55
CA TYR A 222 0.79 -3.21 -9.97
C TYR A 222 -0.07 -2.27 -10.81
N GLN A 223 -1.38 -2.18 -10.52
CA GLN A 223 -2.31 -1.37 -11.30
C GLN A 223 -2.43 0.07 -10.80
N HIS A 224 -2.52 0.22 -9.48
CA HIS A 224 -2.91 1.43 -8.76
C HIS A 224 -1.98 1.64 -7.56
N GLY A 225 -0.66 1.65 -7.79
CA GLY A 225 0.26 1.81 -6.68
C GLY A 225 1.64 2.31 -7.06
N ILE A 226 2.38 2.60 -6.00
CA ILE A 226 3.75 3.07 -6.01
C ILE A 226 4.56 2.23 -5.04
N GLN A 227 5.78 1.87 -5.45
CA GLN A 227 6.78 1.26 -4.59
C GLN A 227 7.86 2.28 -4.30
N ILE A 228 8.19 2.47 -3.04
CA ILE A 228 9.29 3.33 -2.60
C ILE A 228 10.37 2.42 -2.01
N ASN A 229 11.58 2.45 -2.57
CA ASN A 229 12.74 1.71 -2.07
C ASN A 229 13.71 2.65 -1.37
N MET A 230 14.23 2.25 -0.20
CA MET A 230 15.18 3.06 0.55
C MET A 230 16.01 2.19 1.52
N ASN A 231 17.05 2.80 2.09
CA ASN A 231 17.77 2.20 3.22
C ASN A 231 16.97 2.38 4.51
N GLY A 232 17.11 1.44 5.45
CA GLY A 232 16.41 1.52 6.73
C GLY A 232 16.80 2.71 7.60
N GLU A 233 18.02 3.25 7.41
CA GLU A 233 18.50 4.44 8.12
C GLU A 233 17.68 5.70 7.81
N ASP A 234 17.02 5.74 6.65
CA ASP A 234 16.18 6.84 6.20
C ASP A 234 14.72 6.69 6.66
N VAL A 235 14.41 5.62 7.40
CA VAL A 235 13.05 5.29 7.81
C VAL A 235 12.95 5.14 9.32
N ASN A 236 12.09 5.96 9.91
CA ASN A 236 11.69 5.82 11.30
C ASN A 236 10.27 5.28 11.38
N LEU A 237 10.10 4.22 12.15
CA LEU A 237 8.81 3.59 12.43
C LEU A 237 8.43 3.80 13.89
N LYS A 238 7.20 4.26 14.11
CA LYS A 238 6.59 4.35 15.43
C LYS A 238 5.27 3.58 15.43
N VAL A 239 5.16 2.67 16.38
CA VAL A 239 4.00 1.78 16.55
C VAL A 239 3.36 2.01 17.90
N GLY A 240 2.10 2.46 17.89
CA GLY A 240 1.31 2.73 19.08
C GLY A 240 2.03 3.65 20.06
N LYS A 241 2.22 3.16 21.29
CA LYS A 241 2.94 3.87 22.37
C LYS A 241 4.44 3.59 22.43
N ARG A 242 4.97 2.73 21.55
CA ARG A 242 6.40 2.38 21.53
C ARG A 242 7.23 3.59 21.07
N ARG A 243 8.51 3.61 21.46
CA ARG A 243 9.47 4.62 21.00
C ARG A 243 9.66 4.49 19.49
N GLU A 244 9.75 5.63 18.81
CA GLU A 244 10.14 5.69 17.41
C GLU A 244 11.52 5.05 17.22
N THR A 245 11.63 4.19 16.20
CA THR A 245 12.82 3.37 15.96
C THR A 245 13.24 3.48 14.49
N THR A 246 14.52 3.74 14.26
CA THR A 246 15.13 3.70 12.93
C THR A 246 15.26 2.25 12.47
N LEU A 247 14.85 1.98 11.24
CA LEU A 247 14.86 0.62 10.68
C LEU A 247 16.26 0.19 10.26
N ARG A 248 16.46 -1.13 10.08
CA ARG A 248 17.74 -1.71 9.65
C ARG A 248 17.56 -2.61 8.44
N GLY A 249 18.50 -2.52 7.50
CA GLY A 249 18.46 -3.26 6.23
C GLY A 249 17.80 -2.46 5.11
N LYS A 250 17.30 -3.14 4.09
CA LYS A 250 16.59 -2.51 2.97
C LYS A 250 15.09 -2.40 3.31
N VAL A 251 14.50 -1.25 3.06
CA VAL A 251 13.06 -1.01 3.29
C VAL A 251 12.36 -0.83 1.96
N ILE A 252 11.19 -1.47 1.84
CA ILE A 252 10.31 -1.36 0.69
C ILE A 252 8.93 -0.98 1.20
N VAL A 253 8.40 0.14 0.74
CA VAL A 253 7.03 0.59 1.06
C VAL A 253 6.21 0.53 -0.21
N PHE A 254 5.08 -0.18 -0.16
CA PHE A 254 4.04 -0.11 -1.18
C PHE A 254 2.90 0.76 -0.67
N ILE A 255 2.38 1.62 -1.54
CA ILE A 255 1.14 2.37 -1.32
C ILE A 255 0.25 2.11 -2.54
N GLY A 256 -1.03 1.84 -2.32
CA GLY A 256 -1.98 1.64 -3.40
C GLY A 256 -3.42 1.64 -2.93
N LYS A 257 -4.36 1.59 -3.87
CA LYS A 257 -5.80 1.57 -3.57
C LYS A 257 -6.48 0.52 -4.44
N ASP A 258 -7.30 -0.30 -3.80
CA ASP A 258 -8.22 -1.18 -4.51
C ASP A 258 -9.50 -0.40 -4.88
N PHE A 259 -9.90 -0.49 -6.14
CA PHE A 259 -11.08 0.14 -6.72
C PHE A 259 -12.16 -0.88 -7.12
N ASN A 260 -11.99 -2.16 -6.79
CA ASN A 260 -12.94 -3.22 -7.17
C ASN A 260 -14.38 -2.96 -6.68
N ASP A 261 -14.55 -2.31 -5.52
CA ASP A 261 -15.87 -2.07 -4.92
C ASP A 261 -16.58 -0.82 -5.46
N THR A 262 -15.84 0.16 -6.00
CA THR A 262 -16.36 1.44 -6.51
C THR A 262 -15.47 1.89 -7.68
N PRO A 263 -15.70 1.37 -8.90
CA PRO A 263 -14.93 1.76 -10.07
C PRO A 263 -15.45 3.10 -10.61
N ASP A 264 -15.34 4.17 -9.82
CA ASP A 264 -15.46 5.51 -10.37
C ASP A 264 -14.18 5.83 -11.15
N SER A 265 -14.32 5.85 -12.47
CA SER A 265 -13.19 6.01 -13.36
C SER A 265 -12.49 7.36 -13.25
N GLU A 266 -13.19 8.39 -12.77
CA GLU A 266 -12.62 9.72 -12.52
C GLU A 266 -11.73 9.69 -11.27
N ASP A 267 -12.20 9.08 -10.19
CA ASP A 267 -11.43 8.89 -8.96
C ASP A 267 -10.18 8.04 -9.20
N ILE A 268 -10.27 7.04 -10.07
CA ILE A 268 -9.10 6.25 -10.47
C ILE A 268 -8.07 7.16 -11.16
N LEU A 269 -8.48 7.99 -12.13
CA LEU A 269 -7.53 8.86 -12.82
C LEU A 269 -6.93 9.91 -11.86
N MET A 270 -7.74 10.50 -10.98
CA MET A 270 -7.29 11.42 -9.93
C MET A 270 -6.28 10.76 -8.99
N PHE A 271 -6.50 9.50 -8.62
CA PHE A 271 -5.56 8.75 -7.81
C PHE A 271 -4.24 8.48 -8.52
N HIS A 272 -4.25 8.24 -9.84
CA HIS A 272 -3.02 8.09 -10.62
C HIS A 272 -2.23 9.40 -10.71
N VAL A 273 -2.91 10.54 -10.85
CA VAL A 273 -2.29 11.88 -10.76
C VAL A 273 -1.70 12.11 -9.36
N TRP A 274 -2.39 11.69 -8.30
CA TRP A 274 -1.89 11.75 -6.93
C TRP A 274 -0.65 10.85 -6.69
N LEU A 275 -0.63 9.65 -7.26
CA LEU A 275 0.55 8.77 -7.20
C LEU A 275 1.76 9.40 -7.92
N GLU A 276 1.54 10.03 -9.07
CA GLU A 276 2.61 10.75 -9.80
C GLU A 276 3.08 11.98 -9.03
N ALA A 277 2.17 12.72 -8.39
CA ALA A 277 2.54 13.79 -7.47
C ALA A 277 3.46 13.27 -6.36
N LEU A 278 3.08 12.16 -5.71
CA LEU A 278 3.89 11.51 -4.68
C LEU A 278 5.24 11.03 -5.23
N HIS A 279 5.28 10.45 -6.42
CA HIS A 279 6.51 10.01 -7.10
C HIS A 279 7.51 11.17 -7.26
N ARG A 280 7.04 12.37 -7.60
CA ARG A 280 7.88 13.57 -7.78
C ARG A 280 8.47 14.12 -6.49
N THR A 281 7.84 13.89 -5.34
CA THR A 281 8.35 14.38 -4.04
C THR A 281 9.67 13.76 -3.62
N SER A 282 10.06 12.64 -4.24
CA SER A 282 11.33 11.96 -3.97
C SER A 282 12.49 12.49 -4.81
N PHE A 283 12.23 13.33 -5.81
CA PHE A 283 13.23 13.83 -6.76
C PHE A 283 13.51 15.34 -6.63
N ARG A 284 12.86 16.02 -5.70
CA ARG A 284 13.04 17.46 -5.41
C ARG A 284 13.51 17.64 -3.97
#